data_AF-A0A7W0SQT5-F1
#
_entry.id   AF-A0A7W0SQT5-F1
#
_cell.length_a   1.000
_cell.length_b   1.000
_cell.length_c   1.000
_cell.angle_alpha   90.00
_cell.angle_beta   90.00
_cell.angle_gamma   90.00
#
_symmetry.space_group_name_H-M   'P 1'
#
loop_
_entity.id
_entity.type
_entity.pdbx_description
1 polymer ?
#
loop_
_entity_poly.entity_id
_entity_poly.type
_entity_poly.pdbx_seq_one_letter_code
_entity_poly.pdbx_strand_id
1 'polypeptide(L)'
;MPFAAGYRLESKQRFSLSIDASFSRHAYESGQIQFSDDLAHDSRFIRHPRASRSYASIISMPIRSGDDVVAVLNVDSTYSHAFPTPDFIYVGLLGAILGVIWSLTDTGSVPEIEELTNRDD
;
A
#
# COMPACT_ATOMS: atom_id res chain seq x y z
N MET A 1 -24.56 1.09 -7.29
CA MET A 1 -23.20 1.66 -7.19
C MET A 1 -22.62 1.27 -5.85
N PRO A 2 -21.37 0.82 -5.75
CA PRO A 2 -20.60 1.50 -4.71
C PRO A 2 -19.09 1.57 -4.95
N PHE A 3 -18.59 2.78 -4.72
CA PHE A 3 -17.25 3.07 -4.25
C PHE A 3 -16.73 1.98 -3.29
N ALA A 4 -15.48 1.58 -3.49
CA ALA A 4 -14.79 0.60 -2.65
C ALA A 4 -14.91 0.99 -1.16
N ALA A 5 -15.01 0.00 -0.27
CA ALA A 5 -15.29 0.24 1.15
C ALA A 5 -14.29 1.22 1.82
N GLY A 6 -13.10 1.43 1.26
CA GLY A 6 -12.00 2.22 1.85
C GLY A 6 -12.22 3.74 2.01
N TYR A 7 -13.32 4.34 1.52
CA TYR A 7 -13.50 5.80 1.58
C TYR A 7 -14.14 6.35 2.87
N ARG A 8 -14.55 5.49 3.82
CA ARG A 8 -15.04 5.91 5.15
C ARG A 8 -13.95 5.69 6.20
N LEU A 9 -13.82 6.62 7.16
CA LEU A 9 -12.83 6.52 8.26
C LEU A 9 -12.97 5.19 9.02
N GLU A 10 -14.20 4.77 9.31
CA GLU A 10 -14.48 3.47 9.93
C GLU A 10 -14.00 2.28 9.08
N SER A 11 -14.05 2.41 7.75
CA SER A 11 -13.54 1.37 6.87
C SER A 11 -12.02 1.35 6.81
N LYS A 12 -11.35 2.50 6.94
CA LYS A 12 -9.89 2.54 7.14
C LYS A 12 -9.48 1.76 8.39
N GLN A 13 -10.22 1.89 9.48
CA GLN A 13 -9.97 1.14 10.72
C GLN A 13 -10.31 -0.35 10.58
N ARG A 14 -11.36 -0.71 9.83
CA ARG A 14 -11.77 -2.12 9.61
C ARG A 14 -10.94 -2.87 8.56
N PHE A 15 -10.25 -2.17 7.66
CA PHE A 15 -9.44 -2.73 6.56
C PHE A 15 -7.95 -2.39 6.72
N SER A 16 -7.47 -2.31 7.96
CA SER A 16 -6.04 -2.28 8.25
C SER A 16 -5.50 -3.71 8.30
N LEU A 17 -4.41 -3.94 7.59
CA LEU A 17 -3.63 -5.18 7.60
C LEU A 17 -2.19 -4.80 7.87
N SER A 18 -1.48 -5.60 8.68
CA SER A 18 -0.03 -5.44 8.78
C SER A 18 0.58 -5.57 7.38
N ILE A 19 1.55 -4.71 7.06
CA ILE A 19 2.23 -4.76 5.77
C ILE A 19 2.85 -6.14 5.54
N ASP A 20 3.37 -6.78 6.60
CA ASP A 20 3.94 -8.12 6.61
C ASP A 20 2.98 -9.21 6.15
N ALA A 21 1.68 -9.02 6.37
CA ALA A 21 0.62 -9.96 6.03
C ALA A 21 -0.05 -9.63 4.70
N SER A 22 0.50 -8.68 3.94
CA SER A 22 -0.04 -8.18 2.68
C SER A 22 0.90 -8.45 1.51
N PHE A 23 0.36 -8.56 0.30
CA PHE A 23 1.17 -8.62 -0.92
C PHE A 23 2.07 -7.38 -1.10
N SER A 24 1.64 -6.24 -0.56
CA SER A 24 2.41 -4.97 -0.58
C SER A 24 3.77 -5.08 0.11
N ARG A 25 3.96 -6.04 1.03
CA ARG A 25 5.26 -6.32 1.66
C ARG A 25 6.37 -6.42 0.62
N HIS A 26 6.14 -7.15 -0.46
CA HIS A 26 7.18 -7.42 -1.45
C HIS A 26 7.64 -6.15 -2.15
N ALA A 27 6.71 -5.22 -2.44
CA ALA A 27 7.04 -3.94 -3.05
C ALA A 27 7.75 -3.02 -2.04
N TYR A 28 7.28 -3.04 -0.80
CA TYR A 28 7.88 -2.27 0.29
C TYR A 28 9.33 -2.67 0.55
N GLU A 29 9.60 -3.97 0.71
CA GLU A 29 10.93 -4.49 1.03
C GLU A 29 11.91 -4.40 -0.15
N SER A 30 11.45 -4.68 -1.38
CA SER A 30 12.33 -4.65 -2.55
C SER A 30 12.53 -3.24 -3.11
N GLY A 31 11.63 -2.31 -2.81
CA GLY A 31 11.53 -1.01 -3.47
C GLY A 31 11.25 -1.11 -4.98
N GLN A 32 10.90 -2.28 -5.51
CA GLN A 32 10.55 -2.46 -6.92
C GLN A 32 9.05 -2.72 -7.07
N ILE A 33 8.52 -2.44 -8.27
CA ILE A 33 7.15 -2.85 -8.60
C ILE A 33 7.04 -4.37 -8.45
N GLN A 34 6.04 -4.81 -7.70
CA GLN A 34 5.68 -6.21 -7.58
C GLN A 34 4.28 -6.40 -8.14
N PHE A 35 4.05 -7.51 -8.82
CA PHE A 35 2.73 -7.80 -9.38
C PHE A 35 2.45 -9.29 -9.41
N SER A 36 1.19 -9.61 -9.60
CA SER A 36 0.70 -10.94 -9.89
C SER A 36 -0.49 -10.84 -10.83
N ASP A 37 -0.43 -11.56 -11.94
CA ASP A 37 -1.54 -11.64 -12.90
C ASP A 37 -2.58 -12.69 -12.52
N ASP A 38 -2.24 -13.59 -11.59
CA ASP A 38 -3.15 -14.61 -11.07
C ASP A 38 -2.88 -14.89 -9.59
N LEU A 39 -3.62 -14.19 -8.75
CA LEU A 39 -3.52 -14.29 -7.29
C LEU A 39 -4.02 -15.62 -6.73
N ALA A 40 -4.80 -16.40 -7.47
CA ALA A 40 -5.26 -17.70 -7.00
C ALA A 40 -4.12 -18.72 -6.91
N HIS A 41 -3.06 -18.52 -7.71
CA HIS A 41 -1.91 -19.41 -7.80
C HIS A 41 -0.61 -18.76 -7.28
N ASP A 42 -0.70 -17.58 -6.69
CA ASP A 42 0.47 -16.87 -6.14
C ASP A 42 0.61 -17.12 -4.64
N SER A 43 1.62 -17.92 -4.26
CA SER A 43 1.91 -18.24 -2.85
C SER A 43 2.24 -17.02 -1.97
N ARG A 44 2.59 -15.87 -2.58
CA ARG A 44 2.84 -14.61 -1.88
C ARG A 44 1.55 -13.93 -1.42
N PHE A 45 0.41 -14.30 -2.01
CA PHE A 45 -0.85 -13.63 -1.75
C PHE A 45 -1.58 -14.22 -0.55
N ILE A 46 -1.77 -13.38 0.47
CA ILE A 46 -2.62 -13.69 1.60
C ILE A 46 -3.88 -12.83 1.49
N ARG A 47 -5.03 -13.48 1.34
CA ARG A 47 -6.31 -12.78 1.24
C ARG A 47 -6.65 -12.13 2.57
N HIS A 48 -7.00 -10.83 2.54
CA HIS A 48 -7.47 -10.14 3.74
C HIS A 48 -8.71 -10.85 4.33
N PRO A 49 -8.72 -11.24 5.61
CA PRO A 49 -9.81 -12.03 6.21
C PRO A 49 -11.19 -11.38 6.09
N ARG A 50 -11.23 -10.04 6.10
CA ARG A 50 -12.46 -9.23 5.99
C ARG A 50 -12.76 -8.74 4.56
N ALA A 51 -12.02 -9.21 3.54
CA ALA A 51 -12.30 -8.83 2.17
C ALA A 51 -13.67 -9.38 1.72
N SER A 52 -14.56 -8.48 1.33
CA SER A 52 -15.85 -8.84 0.74
C SER A 52 -15.80 -9.00 -0.78
N ARG A 53 -14.72 -8.55 -1.43
CA ARG A 53 -14.49 -8.67 -2.88
C ARG A 53 -13.37 -9.68 -3.17
N SER A 54 -13.40 -10.27 -4.37
CA SER A 54 -12.30 -11.09 -4.89
C SER A 54 -11.19 -10.19 -5.42
N TYR A 55 -9.97 -10.71 -5.40
CA TYR A 55 -8.81 -10.15 -6.06
C TYR A 55 -8.29 -11.25 -6.98
N ALA A 56 -8.07 -10.94 -8.25
CA ALA A 56 -7.58 -11.89 -9.25
C ALA A 56 -6.22 -11.48 -9.80
N SER A 57 -5.93 -10.17 -9.88
CA SER A 57 -4.59 -9.66 -10.18
C SER A 57 -4.31 -8.39 -9.36
N ILE A 58 -3.03 -8.07 -9.18
CA ILE A 58 -2.58 -6.87 -8.45
C ILE A 58 -1.26 -6.32 -9.01
N ILE A 59 -1.12 -4.99 -9.00
CA ILE A 59 0.16 -4.29 -9.06
C ILE A 59 0.36 -3.56 -7.72
N SER A 60 1.52 -3.74 -7.11
CA SER A 60 1.97 -3.04 -5.91
C SER A 60 3.18 -2.17 -6.28
N MET A 61 2.97 -0.86 -6.31
CA MET A 61 3.97 0.14 -6.66
C MET A 61 4.50 0.81 -5.38
N PRO A 62 5.81 0.72 -5.09
CA PRO A 62 6.39 1.44 -3.95
C PRO A 62 6.40 2.95 -4.21
N ILE A 63 6.05 3.71 -3.18
CA ILE A 63 6.14 5.17 -3.15
C ILE A 63 7.39 5.51 -2.35
N ARG A 64 8.30 6.28 -2.97
CA ARG A 64 9.59 6.64 -2.37
C ARG A 64 9.66 8.11 -1.99
N SER A 65 10.34 8.40 -0.89
CA SER A 65 10.79 9.73 -0.48
C SER A 65 12.30 9.64 -0.22
N GLY A 66 13.11 10.22 -1.11
CA GLY A 66 14.54 9.93 -1.13
C GLY A 66 14.82 8.44 -1.40
N ASP A 67 15.61 7.82 -0.55
CA ASP A 67 15.96 6.38 -0.64
C ASP A 67 14.95 5.47 0.07
N ASP A 68 14.05 6.03 0.89
CA ASP A 68 13.11 5.27 1.70
C ASP A 68 11.80 4.99 0.95
N VAL A 69 11.29 3.77 1.09
CA VAL A 69 9.92 3.43 0.68
C VAL A 69 8.98 3.82 1.82
N VAL A 70 8.15 4.83 1.61
CA VAL A 70 7.27 5.42 2.64
C VAL A 70 5.85 4.88 2.58
N ALA A 71 5.44 4.34 1.42
CA ALA A 71 4.12 3.76 1.22
C ALA A 71 4.11 2.81 0.00
N VAL A 72 3.00 2.10 -0.19
CA VAL A 72 2.76 1.26 -1.39
C VAL A 72 1.38 1.58 -1.96
N LEU A 73 1.33 1.87 -3.26
CA LEU A 73 0.10 2.00 -4.03
C LEU A 73 -0.27 0.62 -4.60
N ASN A 74 -1.45 0.11 -4.25
CA ASN A 74 -2.00 -1.09 -4.86
C ASN A 74 -3.03 -0.72 -5.94
N VAL A 75 -2.96 -1.39 -7.08
CA VAL A 75 -3.99 -1.42 -8.11
C VAL A 75 -4.41 -2.86 -8.30
N ASP A 76 -5.66 -3.19 -7.94
CA ASP A 76 -6.20 -4.54 -7.97
C ASP A 76 -7.36 -4.69 -8.97
N SER A 77 -7.54 -5.90 -9.48
CA SER A 77 -8.62 -6.25 -10.41
C SER A 77 -9.31 -7.55 -9.98
N THR A 78 -10.59 -7.69 -10.34
CA THR A 78 -11.35 -8.93 -10.21
C THR A 78 -11.13 -9.89 -11.40
N TYR A 79 -10.35 -9.49 -12.40
CA TYR A 79 -9.98 -10.31 -13.56
C TYR A 79 -8.50 -10.69 -13.49
N SER A 80 -8.18 -11.95 -13.80
CA SER A 80 -6.79 -12.39 -13.99
C SER A 80 -6.20 -11.77 -15.28
N HIS A 81 -4.89 -11.56 -15.32
CA HIS A 81 -4.16 -10.98 -16.46
C HIS A 81 -4.74 -9.62 -16.91
N ALA A 82 -5.22 -8.82 -15.97
CA ALA A 82 -5.89 -7.56 -16.29
C ALA A 82 -4.95 -6.43 -16.72
N PHE A 83 -3.64 -6.56 -16.47
CA PHE A 83 -2.69 -5.45 -16.60
C PHE A 83 -1.71 -5.68 -17.76
N PRO A 84 -1.93 -5.09 -18.95
CA PRO A 84 -0.92 -5.07 -19.99
C PRO A 84 0.30 -4.21 -19.60
N THR A 85 1.41 -4.39 -20.30
CA THR A 85 2.68 -3.68 -20.04
C THR A 85 2.55 -2.15 -19.89
N PRO A 86 1.74 -1.42 -20.68
CA PRO A 86 1.57 0.03 -20.51
C PRO A 86 1.03 0.45 -19.14
N ASP A 87 0.26 -0.41 -18.45
CA ASP A 87 -0.29 -0.09 -17.14
C ASP A 87 0.80 0.11 -16.09
N PHE A 88 1.91 -0.64 -16.20
CA PHE A 88 3.06 -0.50 -15.31
C PHE A 88 3.72 0.88 -15.44
N ILE A 89 3.74 1.44 -16.65
CA ILE A 89 4.26 2.80 -16.88
C ILE A 89 3.34 3.82 -16.22
N TYR A 90 2.03 3.67 -16.39
CA TYR A 90 1.04 4.58 -15.82
C TYR A 90 1.04 4.55 -14.28
N VAL A 91 1.02 3.35 -13.70
CA VAL A 91 1.09 3.16 -12.25
C VAL A 91 2.42 3.66 -11.70
N GLY A 92 3.53 3.43 -12.40
CA GLY A 92 4.84 3.97 -12.05
C GLY A 92 4.87 5.51 -12.01
N LEU A 93 4.29 6.16 -13.02
CA LEU A 93 4.16 7.62 -13.06
C LEU A 93 3.32 8.15 -11.89
N LEU A 94 2.19 7.51 -11.60
CA LEU A 94 1.34 7.89 -10.47
C LEU A 94 2.08 7.73 -9.14
N GLY A 95 2.79 6.62 -8.94
CA GLY A 95 3.62 6.39 -7.75
C GLY A 95 4.72 7.45 -7.57
N ALA A 96 5.36 7.87 -8.66
CA ALA A 96 6.36 8.94 -8.61
C ALA A 96 5.77 10.30 -8.21
N ILE A 97 4.60 10.66 -8.75
CA ILE A 97 3.88 11.89 -8.38
C ILE A 97 3.49 11.86 -6.90
N LEU A 98 2.99 10.72 -6.41
CA LEU A 98 2.67 10.55 -4.99
C LEU A 98 3.90 10.69 -4.09
N GLY A 99 5.06 10.19 -4.53
CA GLY A 99 6.33 10.37 -3.81
C GLY A 99 6.69 11.84 -3.65
N VAL A 100 6.59 12.62 -4.74
CA VAL A 100 6.82 14.07 -4.69
C VAL A 100 5.85 14.77 -3.74
N ILE A 101 4.56 14.44 -3.81
CA ILE A 101 3.54 15.03 -2.91
C ILE A 101 3.83 14.66 -1.46
N TRP A 102 4.22 13.41 -1.19
CA TRP A 102 4.62 12.97 0.14
C TRP A 102 5.79 13.81 0.66
N SER A 103 6.89 13.92 -0.10
CA SER A 103 8.07 14.67 0.32
C SER A 103 7.79 16.16 0.57
N LEU A 104 6.78 16.75 -0.08
CA LEU A 104 6.38 18.14 0.14
C LEU A 104 5.47 18.33 1.37
N THR A 105 4.73 17.30 1.77
CA THR A 105 3.76 17.37 2.87
C THR A 105 4.32 16.81 4.18
N ASP A 106 5.36 15.98 4.09
CA ASP A 106 6.10 15.40 5.20
C ASP A 106 7.11 16.39 5.79
N THR A 107 6.63 17.56 6.23
CA THR A 107 7.46 18.64 6.81
C THR A 107 7.56 18.57 8.33
N GLY A 108 7.31 17.42 8.96
CA GLY A 108 7.40 17.30 10.41
C GLY A 108 7.37 15.87 10.89
N SER A 109 8.55 15.34 11.23
CA SER A 109 8.70 14.29 12.21
C SER A 109 7.91 14.67 13.47
N VAL A 110 6.98 13.82 13.90
CA VAL A 110 6.39 13.93 15.22
C VAL A 110 7.52 13.71 16.22
N PRO A 111 7.91 14.69 17.05
CA PRO A 111 8.93 14.43 18.07
C PRO A 111 8.40 13.35 19.02
N GLU A 112 9.24 12.35 19.33
CA GLU A 112 8.99 11.41 20.42
C GLU A 112 8.70 12.22 21.68
N ILE A 113 7.52 12.00 22.26
CA ILE A 113 7.26 12.46 23.63
C ILE A 113 8.14 11.55 24.50
N GLU A 114 9.33 12.04 24.88
CA GLU A 114 10.01 11.52 26.05
C GLU A 114 9.03 11.68 27.23
N GLU A 115 8.56 10.55 27.76
CA GLU A 115 7.80 10.51 29.00
C GLU A 115 8.62 11.17 30.11
N LEU A 116 8.29 12.43 30.40
CA LEU A 116 8.56 13.09 31.67
C LEU A 116 7.79 12.39 32.79
N THR A 117 8.20 11.17 33.12
CA THR A 117 7.92 10.53 34.41
C THR A 117 9.17 10.64 35.27
N ASN A 118 9.46 11.88 35.68
CA ASN A 118 10.27 12.15 36.86
C ASN A 118 9.90 13.52 37.44
N ARG A 119 8.82 13.49 38.23
CA ARG A 119 8.30 14.47 39.22
C ARG A 119 6.85 14.01 39.48
N ASP A 120 6.42 13.57 40.65
CA ASP A 120 6.81 13.92 42.01
C ASP A 120 6.65 12.72 42.97
N ASP A 121 7.32 12.85 44.13
CA ASP A 121 7.30 12.10 45.40
C ASP A 121 8.46 11.12 45.68
#